data_AF-A0A0M3KHP3-F1
#
_entry.id   AF-A0A0M3KHP3-F1
#
_cell.length_a   1.000
_cell.length_b   1.000
_cell.length_c   1.000
_cell.angle_alpha   90.00
_cell.angle_beta   90.00
_cell.angle_gamma   90.00
#
_symmetry.space_group_name_H-M   'P 1'
#
loop_
_entity.id
_entity.type
_entity.pdbx_description
1 polymer ?
#
loop_
_entity_poly.entity_id
_entity_poly.type
_entity_poly.pdbx_seq_one_letter_code
_entity_poly.pdbx_strand_id
1 'polypeptide(L)'
;MQRHLLKPFILSARKASSNTPVKFVGQTPNGFVHDGWAGARMPFNVRNKWLFFTKATLFLATGFWAPFLVVEYQLRKANQS
;
A
#
# COMPACT_ATOMS: atom_id res chain seq x y z
N MET A 1 -4.01 -10.06 49.86
CA MET A 1 -4.67 -10.60 48.65
C MET A 1 -4.83 -9.59 47.49
N GLN A 2 -3.97 -8.57 47.31
CA GLN A 2 -4.19 -7.51 46.29
C GLN A 2 -3.22 -7.52 45.09
N ARG A 3 -2.10 -8.27 45.16
CA ARG A 3 -1.04 -8.26 44.13
C ARG A 3 -1.37 -9.12 42.88
N HIS A 4 -2.40 -9.94 42.92
CA HIS A 4 -2.79 -10.82 41.80
C HIS A 4 -3.58 -10.09 40.70
N LEU A 5 -4.24 -8.97 41.02
CA LEU A 5 -5.08 -8.22 40.07
C LEU A 5 -4.30 -7.17 39.27
N LEU A 6 -3.12 -6.75 39.75
CA LEU A 6 -2.30 -5.74 39.06
C LEU A 6 -1.53 -6.32 37.88
N LYS A 7 -1.11 -7.58 37.97
CA LYS A 7 -0.39 -8.29 36.91
C LYS A 7 -1.17 -8.34 35.57
N PRO A 8 -2.46 -8.75 35.51
CA PRO A 8 -3.19 -8.76 34.25
C PRO A 8 -3.41 -7.36 33.67
N PHE A 9 -3.55 -6.33 34.52
CA PHE A 9 -3.70 -4.95 34.07
C PHE A 9 -2.42 -4.36 33.48
N ILE A 10 -1.26 -4.63 34.09
CA ILE A 10 0.04 -4.19 33.55
C ILE A 10 0.32 -4.92 32.22
N LEU A 11 -0.03 -6.20 32.12
CA LEU A 11 0.11 -6.96 30.88
C LEU A 11 -0.83 -6.48 29.78
N SER A 12 -2.07 -6.10 30.09
CA SER A 12 -3.01 -5.54 29.12
C SER A 12 -2.57 -4.15 28.65
N ALA A 13 -2.12 -3.28 29.56
CA ALA A 13 -1.59 -1.96 29.21
C ALA A 13 -0.32 -2.06 28.32
N ARG A 14 0.61 -2.97 28.63
CA ARG A 14 1.78 -3.22 27.79
C ARG A 14 1.42 -3.77 26.41
N LYS A 15 0.40 -4.63 26.31
CA LYS A 15 -0.08 -5.19 25.05
C LYS A 15 -0.87 -4.18 24.22
N ALA A 16 -1.55 -3.22 24.86
CA ALA A 16 -2.22 -2.11 24.18
C ALA A 16 -1.22 -1.05 23.69
N SER A 17 -0.13 -0.83 24.43
CA SER A 17 0.94 0.12 24.09
C SER A 17 1.99 -0.45 23.12
N SER A 18 1.90 -1.72 22.72
CA SER A 18 2.84 -2.28 21.77
C SER A 18 2.52 -1.80 20.36
N ASN A 19 3.41 -1.00 19.77
CA ASN A 19 3.48 -0.68 18.33
C ASN A 19 3.83 -1.93 17.50
N THR A 20 3.24 -3.07 17.81
CA THR A 20 3.32 -4.25 16.95
C THR A 20 2.29 -4.05 15.84
N PRO A 21 2.67 -4.17 14.55
CA PRO A 21 1.69 -4.26 13.49
C PRO A 21 0.67 -5.35 13.87
N VAL A 22 -0.62 -5.07 13.63
CA VAL A 22 -1.78 -5.92 13.94
C VAL A 22 -1.40 -7.40 13.81
N LYS A 23 -1.57 -8.17 14.89
CA LYS A 23 -1.05 -9.53 15.01
C LYS A 23 -1.36 -10.37 13.76
N PHE A 24 -0.30 -10.89 13.14
CA PHE A 24 -0.28 -11.82 12.00
C PHE A 24 -0.89 -13.20 12.29
N VAL A 25 -1.88 -13.32 13.16
CA VAL A 25 -2.44 -14.62 13.55
C VAL A 25 -3.84 -14.74 12.93
N GLY A 26 -3.98 -15.64 11.95
CA GLY A 26 -5.26 -15.92 11.27
C GLY A 26 -5.42 -15.32 9.88
N GLN A 27 -4.42 -14.63 9.34
CA GLN A 27 -4.47 -14.09 7.97
C GLN A 27 -4.25 -15.21 6.95
N THR A 28 -5.34 -15.77 6.44
CA THR A 28 -5.33 -16.63 5.25
C THR A 28 -5.50 -15.75 3.99
N PRO A 29 -5.07 -16.20 2.80
CA PRO A 29 -5.31 -15.47 1.55
C PRO A 29 -6.79 -15.06 1.36
N ASN A 30 -7.71 -15.87 1.88
CA ASN A 30 -9.17 -15.70 1.82
C ASN A 30 -9.80 -15.08 3.09
N GLY A 31 -8.99 -14.64 4.07
CA GLY A 31 -9.48 -14.11 5.35
C GLY A 31 -9.92 -12.64 5.30
N PHE A 32 -10.65 -12.20 6.33
CA PHE A 32 -11.05 -10.81 6.52
C PHE A 32 -9.83 -9.88 6.62
N VAL A 33 -9.85 -8.77 5.86
CA VAL A 33 -8.77 -7.79 5.85
C VAL A 33 -8.86 -6.96 7.13
N HIS A 34 -7.98 -7.23 8.09
CA HIS A 34 -7.68 -6.23 9.11
C HIS A 34 -6.84 -5.11 8.47
N ASP A 35 -7.10 -3.85 8.85
CA ASP A 35 -6.60 -2.61 8.19
C ASP A 35 -5.08 -2.57 7.90
N GLY A 36 -4.28 -3.38 8.59
CA GLY A 36 -2.85 -3.58 8.29
C GLY A 36 -2.53 -4.30 6.97
N TRP A 37 -3.52 -4.85 6.25
CA TRP A 37 -3.34 -5.63 5.01
C TRP A 37 -4.06 -5.05 3.78
N ALA A 38 -4.65 -3.85 3.87
CA ALA A 38 -5.34 -3.21 2.75
C ALA A 38 -4.47 -3.12 1.48
N GLY A 39 -3.15 -2.93 1.66
CA GLY A 39 -2.19 -2.87 0.55
C GLY A 39 -1.55 -4.19 0.12
N ALA A 40 -1.80 -5.29 0.82
CA ALA A 40 -1.08 -6.53 0.59
C ALA A 40 -1.68 -7.43 -0.49
N ARG A 41 -2.91 -7.12 -0.94
CA ARG A 41 -3.52 -7.73 -2.14
C ARG A 41 -3.27 -6.94 -3.42
N MET A 42 -2.64 -5.77 -3.32
CA MET A 42 -2.32 -4.97 -4.51
C MET A 42 -1.14 -5.58 -5.27
N PRO A 43 -1.16 -5.61 -6.61
CA PRO A 43 -0.05 -6.12 -7.41
C PRO A 43 1.19 -5.20 -7.42
N PHE A 44 1.20 -4.17 -6.56
CA PHE A 44 2.29 -3.23 -6.40
C PHE A 44 2.47 -2.88 -4.92
N ASN A 45 3.72 -2.61 -4.53
CA ASN A 45 4.08 -2.30 -3.15
C ASN A 45 3.69 -0.86 -2.78
N VAL A 46 2.88 -0.71 -1.73
CA VAL A 46 2.43 0.58 -1.19
C VAL A 46 3.06 0.97 0.15
N ARG A 47 4.00 0.17 0.68
CA ARG A 47 4.61 0.42 2.00
C ARG A 47 5.49 1.67 2.02
N ASN A 48 6.19 1.95 0.93
CA ASN A 48 7.01 3.16 0.79
C ASN A 48 6.23 4.21 0.01
N LYS A 49 5.77 5.26 0.71
CA LYS A 49 4.95 6.34 0.14
C LYS A 49 5.60 7.04 -1.05
N TRP A 50 6.92 7.26 -1.01
CA TRP A 50 7.65 7.96 -2.06
C TRP A 50 7.82 7.08 -3.29
N LEU A 51 8.20 5.82 -3.09
CA LEU A 51 8.32 4.86 -4.18
C LEU A 51 6.96 4.59 -4.85
N PHE A 52 5.90 4.49 -4.04
CA PHE A 52 4.54 4.35 -4.55
C PHE A 52 4.12 5.56 -5.35
N PHE A 53 4.33 6.78 -4.83
CA PHE A 53 4.03 8.02 -5.53
C PHE A 53 4.73 8.07 -6.90
N THR A 54 6.05 7.80 -6.95
CA THR A 54 6.80 7.77 -8.22
C THR A 54 6.21 6.77 -9.21
N LYS A 55 5.90 5.54 -8.76
CA LYS A 55 5.32 4.50 -9.62
C LYS A 55 3.94 4.89 -10.15
N ALA A 56 3.08 5.44 -9.27
CA ALA A 56 1.74 5.88 -9.63
C ALA A 56 1.78 7.05 -10.63
N THR A 57 2.63 8.05 -10.39
CA THR A 57 2.82 9.18 -11.31
C THR A 57 3.31 8.72 -12.67
N LEU A 58 4.32 7.84 -12.74
CA LEU A 58 4.82 7.33 -14.01
C LEU A 58 3.74 6.57 -14.78
N PHE A 59 3.03 5.64 -14.11
CA PHE A 59 1.96 4.85 -14.73
C PHE A 59 0.85 5.73 -15.34
N LEU A 60 0.40 6.74 -14.60
CA LEU A 60 -0.64 7.66 -15.07
C LEU A 60 -0.13 8.61 -16.14
N ALA A 61 1.07 9.17 -15.95
CA ALA A 61 1.68 10.08 -16.92
C ALA A 61 1.90 9.39 -18.28
N THR A 62 2.34 8.12 -18.30
CA THR A 62 2.53 7.40 -19.56
C THR A 62 1.21 7.20 -20.31
N GLY A 63 0.13 6.86 -19.61
CA GLY A 63 -1.20 6.71 -20.24
C GLY A 63 -1.74 8.04 -20.74
N PHE A 64 -1.54 9.12 -19.99
CA PHE A 64 -1.97 10.46 -20.37
C PHE A 64 -1.21 11.01 -21.59
N TRP A 65 0.11 10.83 -21.65
CA TRP A 65 0.96 11.36 -22.74
C TRP A 65 0.95 10.50 -24.01
N ALA A 66 0.63 9.21 -23.91
CA ALA A 66 0.61 8.28 -25.04
C ALA A 66 -0.14 8.81 -26.29
N PRO A 67 -1.40 9.27 -26.21
CA PRO A 67 -2.12 9.74 -27.40
C PRO A 67 -1.44 10.95 -28.07
N PHE A 68 -0.86 11.88 -27.31
CA PHE A 68 -0.17 13.05 -27.86
C PHE A 68 1.09 12.66 -28.62
N LEU A 69 1.89 11.76 -28.05
CA LEU A 69 3.09 11.23 -28.71
C LEU A 69 2.73 10.48 -30.00
N VAL A 70 1.63 9.72 -30.00
CA VAL A 70 1.14 9.04 -31.20
C VAL A 70 0.70 10.04 -32.26
N VAL A 71 -0.07 11.07 -31.90
CA VAL A 71 -0.49 12.11 -32.86
C VAL A 71 0.71 12.83 -33.45
N GLU A 72 1.66 13.25 -32.61
CA GLU A 72 2.89 13.90 -33.07
C GLU A 72 3.68 13.01 -34.03
N TYR A 73 3.81 11.72 -33.70
CA TYR A 73 4.46 10.76 -34.58
C TYR A 73 3.74 10.65 -35.94
N GLN A 74 2.42 10.58 -35.95
CA GLN A 74 1.65 10.50 -37.20
C GLN A 74 1.76 11.78 -38.04
N LEU A 75 1.73 12.96 -37.40
CA LEU A 75 1.89 14.24 -38.09
C LEU A 75 3.28 14.38 -38.72
N ARG A 76 4.34 14.02 -37.97
CA ARG A 76 5.71 14.00 -38.48
C ARG A 76 5.85 13.05 -39.66
N LYS A 77 5.26 11.86 -39.55
CA LYS A 77 5.25 10.87 -40.64
C LYS A 77 4.53 11.39 -41.89
N ALA A 78 3.37 12.02 -41.72
CA ALA A 78 2.59 12.57 -42.83
C ALA A 78 3.35 13.70 -43.56
N ASN A 79 4.01 14.59 -42.83
CA ASN A 79 4.75 15.73 -43.38
C ASN A 79 6.10 15.38 -44.03
N GLN A 80 6.54 14.12 -43.92
CA GLN A 80 7.75 13.61 -44.59
C GLN A 80 7.43 12.97 -45.96
N SER A 81 6.17 13.03 -46.39
CA SER A 81 5.68 12.59 -47.71
C SER A 81 5.59 13.79 -48.66
#